data_AF-A0A0D8BVQ4-F1
#
_entry.id   AF-A0A0D8BVQ4-F1
#
_cell.length_a   1.000
_cell.length_b   1.000
_cell.length_c   1.000
_cell.angle_alpha   90.00
_cell.angle_beta   90.00
_cell.angle_gamma   90.00
#
_symmetry.space_group_name_H-M   'P 1'
#
loop_
_entity.id
_entity.type
_entity.pdbx_description
1 polymer ?
#
loop_
_entity_poly.entity_id
_entity_poly.type
_entity_poly.pdbx_seq_one_letter_code
_entity_poly.pdbx_strand_id
1 'polypeptide(L)'
;MLSIPLGLPEFKVIKQELLSYGYAIHVEKTETQERCPHCGFATSSVHDRRTRKVRDLAIFHQPVYLFIKVKRYRCWNCSQVFSASLESIPPNQHYTNRFCEYLYELCEGSTIQEVSRKHRIPYTTRVRQSLGKQNASRPLMQKGREAFGHTSGVYLGARMDA
;
A
#
# COMPACT_ATOMS: atom_id res chain seq x y z
N MET A 1 0.34 -29.39 -1.81
CA MET A 1 0.99 -28.05 -1.75
C MET A 1 -0.11 -27.02 -1.90
N LEU A 2 -0.34 -26.16 -0.90
CA LEU A 2 -1.38 -25.11 -0.99
C LEU A 2 -0.87 -24.02 -1.95
N SER A 3 -1.55 -23.79 -3.07
CA SER A 3 -1.23 -22.71 -4.00
C SER A 3 -2.36 -21.69 -3.96
N ILE A 4 -2.13 -20.56 -3.29
CA ILE A 4 -3.07 -19.43 -3.28
C ILE A 4 -2.62 -18.45 -4.38
N PRO A 5 -3.52 -18.03 -5.29
CA PRO A 5 -3.19 -17.02 -6.28
C PRO A 5 -2.88 -15.68 -5.59
N LEU A 6 -1.88 -14.95 -6.09
CA LEU A 6 -1.44 -13.66 -5.53
C LEU A 6 -2.57 -12.60 -5.52
N GLY A 7 -3.57 -12.76 -6.40
CA GLY A 7 -4.69 -11.82 -6.56
C GLY A 7 -4.28 -10.50 -7.20
N LEU A 8 -3.16 -10.49 -7.95
CA LEU A 8 -2.65 -9.35 -8.71
C LEU A 8 -2.40 -9.83 -10.16
N PRO A 9 -3.40 -9.74 -11.05
CA PRO A 9 -3.38 -10.38 -12.37
C PRO A 9 -2.34 -9.79 -13.34
N GLU A 10 -1.87 -8.57 -13.09
CA GLU A 10 -0.80 -7.93 -13.89
C GLU A 10 0.58 -8.57 -13.68
N PHE A 11 0.71 -9.42 -12.66
CA PHE A 11 1.98 -10.02 -12.26
C PHE A 11 2.00 -11.53 -12.47
N LYS A 12 3.11 -12.01 -13.05
CA LYS A 12 3.49 -13.41 -13.02
C LYS A 12 4.43 -13.67 -11.85
N VAL A 13 4.12 -14.67 -11.03
CA VAL A 13 5.01 -15.12 -9.96
C VAL A 13 6.18 -15.91 -10.55
N ILE A 14 7.40 -15.50 -10.23
CA ILE A 14 8.65 -16.14 -10.65
C ILE A 14 9.16 -17.08 -9.56
N LYS A 15 9.14 -16.62 -8.31
CA LYS A 15 9.71 -17.33 -7.16
C LYS A 15 8.99 -16.93 -5.89
N GLN A 16 8.85 -17.86 -4.96
CA GLN A 16 8.30 -17.62 -3.62
C GLN A 16 9.24 -18.23 -2.58
N GLU A 17 9.55 -17.47 -1.53
CA GLU A 17 10.44 -17.89 -0.45
C GLU A 17 9.89 -17.43 0.89
N LEU A 18 10.08 -18.25 1.92
CA LEU A 18 9.85 -17.85 3.30
C LEU A 18 11.19 -17.42 3.91
N LEU A 19 11.28 -16.16 4.31
CA LEU A 19 12.46 -15.58 4.93
C LEU A 19 12.16 -15.24 6.39
N SER A 20 13.19 -14.92 7.18
CA SER A 20 13.06 -14.57 8.60
C SER A 20 12.12 -13.40 8.88
N TYR A 21 11.89 -12.53 7.89
CA TYR A 21 11.04 -11.35 7.98
C TYR A 21 9.66 -11.50 7.30
N GLY A 22 9.35 -12.67 6.75
CA GLY A 22 8.08 -12.99 6.08
C GLY A 22 8.23 -13.57 4.67
N TYR A 23 7.14 -13.61 3.92
CA TYR A 23 7.10 -14.13 2.56
C TYR A 23 7.73 -13.13 1.57
N ALA A 24 8.67 -13.62 0.77
CA ALA A 24 9.25 -12.91 -0.37
C ALA A 24 8.72 -13.51 -1.67
N ILE A 25 7.98 -12.72 -2.43
CA ILE A 25 7.36 -13.13 -3.70
C ILE A 25 7.98 -12.32 -4.82
N HIS A 26 8.76 -12.98 -5.67
CA HIS A 26 9.36 -12.35 -6.84
C HIS A 26 8.38 -12.39 -8.00
N VAL A 27 8.11 -11.23 -8.59
CA VAL A 27 7.14 -11.10 -9.68
C VAL A 27 7.67 -10.25 -10.82
N GLU A 28 7.11 -10.46 -12.01
CA GLU A 28 7.35 -9.62 -13.19
C GLU A 28 6.02 -9.26 -13.84
N LYS A 29 5.92 -8.03 -14.38
CA LYS A 29 4.75 -7.60 -15.13
C LYS A 29 4.59 -8.46 -16.38
N THR A 30 3.39 -8.99 -16.61
CA THR A 30 3.07 -9.85 -17.74
C THR A 30 3.15 -9.10 -19.07
N GLU A 31 2.73 -7.83 -19.08
CA GLU A 31 2.76 -6.97 -20.25
C GLU A 31 4.19 -6.61 -20.68
N THR A 32 4.43 -6.63 -21.99
CA THR A 32 5.75 -6.40 -22.61
C THR A 32 5.85 -5.09 -23.40
N GLN A 33 4.74 -4.36 -23.52
CA GLN A 33 4.63 -3.08 -24.21
C GLN A 33 3.97 -2.06 -23.28
N GLU A 34 4.35 -0.79 -23.40
CA GLU A 34 3.75 0.30 -22.62
C GLU A 34 3.55 1.52 -23.49
N ARG A 35 2.58 2.37 -23.12
CA ARG A 35 2.40 3.68 -23.75
C ARG A 35 3.24 4.72 -23.02
N CYS A 36 3.97 5.52 -23.80
CA CYS A 36 4.76 6.62 -23.25
C CYS A 36 3.83 7.64 -22.58
N PRO A 37 4.05 7.98 -21.29
CA PRO A 37 3.22 8.96 -20.60
C PRO A 37 3.42 10.40 -21.13
N HIS A 38 4.48 10.65 -21.91
CA HIS A 38 4.79 11.97 -22.44
C HIS A 38 4.15 12.25 -23.80
N CYS A 39 3.99 11.23 -24.66
CA CYS A 39 3.50 11.42 -26.02
C CYS A 39 2.51 10.33 -26.49
N GLY A 40 2.12 9.39 -25.63
CA GLY A 40 1.15 8.33 -25.92
C GLY A 40 1.66 7.17 -26.81
N PHE A 41 2.85 7.30 -27.39
CA PHE A 41 3.41 6.32 -28.33
C PHE A 41 3.74 5.00 -27.61
N ALA A 42 3.30 3.88 -28.19
CA ALA A 42 3.52 2.57 -27.62
C ALA A 42 4.94 2.07 -27.93
N THR A 43 5.65 1.57 -26.91
CA THR A 43 7.03 1.07 -27.05
C THR A 43 7.21 -0.22 -26.26
N SER A 44 8.00 -1.14 -26.82
CA SER A 44 8.51 -2.33 -26.14
C SER A 44 10.03 -2.24 -25.93
N SER A 45 10.65 -1.10 -26.27
CA SER A 45 12.10 -0.89 -26.13
C SER A 45 12.48 -0.69 -24.68
N VAL A 46 13.10 -1.72 -24.09
CA VAL A 46 13.54 -1.71 -22.70
C VAL A 46 14.87 -0.97 -22.59
N HIS A 47 14.90 0.08 -21.78
CA HIS A 47 16.11 0.82 -21.44
C HIS A 47 16.90 0.14 -20.33
N ASP A 48 16.25 -0.15 -19.21
CA ASP A 48 16.83 -0.89 -18.08
C ASP A 48 15.74 -1.63 -17.29
N ARG A 49 16.17 -2.49 -16.36
CA ARG A 49 15.29 -3.21 -15.43
C ARG A 49 15.69 -2.87 -14.01
N ARG A 50 14.70 -2.66 -13.13
CA ARG A 50 14.91 -2.35 -11.71
C ARG A 50 14.02 -3.24 -10.87
N THR A 51 14.52 -3.65 -9.70
CA THR A 51 13.71 -4.37 -8.71
C THR A 51 13.15 -3.39 -7.69
N ARG A 52 11.83 -3.38 -7.51
CA ARG A 52 11.16 -2.64 -6.44
C ARG A 52 10.69 -3.60 -5.36
N LYS A 53 10.97 -3.29 -4.09
CA LYS A 53 10.40 -3.98 -2.94
C LYS A 53 9.11 -3.25 -2.53
N VAL A 54 7.98 -3.95 -2.56
CA VAL A 54 6.67 -3.43 -2.22
C VAL A 54 6.04 -4.31 -1.16
N ARG A 55 5.49 -3.72 -0.11
CA ARG A 55 4.80 -4.47 0.95
C ARG A 55 3.32 -4.63 0.60
N ASP A 56 2.80 -5.79 0.95
CA ASP A 56 1.43 -6.21 0.66
C ASP A 56 0.76 -6.79 1.91
N LEU A 57 -0.51 -7.20 1.77
CA LEU A 57 -1.29 -7.83 2.84
C LEU A 57 -0.58 -9.07 3.41
N ALA A 58 -0.63 -9.22 4.73
CA ALA A 58 -0.01 -10.34 5.41
C ALA A 58 -0.77 -11.66 5.10
N ILE A 59 -0.03 -12.75 4.96
CA ILE A 59 -0.57 -14.11 4.83
C ILE A 59 -0.21 -14.84 6.11
N PHE A 60 -1.20 -15.44 6.78
CA PHE A 60 -1.02 -16.13 8.07
C PHE A 60 -0.23 -15.29 9.10
N HIS A 61 -0.56 -14.01 9.21
CA HIS A 61 0.10 -13.03 10.09
C HIS A 61 1.58 -12.74 9.76
N GLN A 62 2.11 -13.32 8.68
CA GLN A 62 3.45 -13.02 8.21
C GLN A 62 3.42 -11.91 7.15
N PRO A 63 4.31 -10.90 7.25
CA PRO A 63 4.41 -9.87 6.23
C PRO A 63 4.70 -10.46 4.85
N VAL A 64 4.10 -9.89 3.81
CA VAL A 64 4.38 -10.24 2.41
C VAL A 64 5.11 -9.07 1.75
N TYR A 65 6.20 -9.40 1.04
CA TYR A 65 6.96 -8.47 0.24
C TYR A 65 7.05 -8.94 -1.20
N LEU A 66 6.58 -8.09 -2.11
CA LEU A 66 6.69 -8.28 -3.54
C LEU A 66 8.01 -7.68 -4.03
N PHE A 67 8.83 -8.51 -4.69
CA PHE A 67 10.05 -8.09 -5.37
C PHE A 67 9.78 -8.02 -6.88
N ILE A 68 9.39 -6.83 -7.33
CA ILE A 68 8.83 -6.59 -8.65
C ILE A 68 9.94 -6.19 -9.59
N LYS A 69 10.17 -6.98 -10.64
CA LYS A 69 11.05 -6.60 -11.75
C LYS A 69 10.31 -5.64 -12.67
N VAL A 70 10.56 -4.35 -12.51
CA VAL A 70 9.97 -3.27 -13.32
C VAL A 70 10.90 -2.94 -14.47
N LYS A 71 10.36 -2.97 -15.69
CA LYS A 71 11.04 -2.48 -16.90
C LYS A 71 10.90 -0.96 -16.96
N ARG A 72 11.96 -0.27 -17.36
CA ARG A 72 11.89 1.11 -17.83
C ARG A 72 12.07 1.08 -19.33
N TYR A 73 11.21 1.79 -20.03
CA TYR A 73 11.17 1.83 -21.48
C TYR A 73 11.77 3.13 -21.98
N ARG A 74 12.42 3.07 -23.15
CA ARG A 74 12.77 4.26 -23.95
C ARG A 74 11.73 4.41 -25.05
N CYS A 75 11.10 5.57 -25.11
CA CYS A 75 10.16 5.88 -26.19
C CYS A 75 10.93 6.11 -27.50
N TRP A 76 10.57 5.43 -28.58
CA TRP A 76 11.17 5.68 -29.90
C TRP A 76 10.77 7.03 -30.49
N ASN A 77 9.59 7.54 -30.14
CA ASN A 77 9.07 8.80 -30.69
C ASN A 77 9.71 10.03 -30.02
N CYS A 78 9.67 10.13 -28.69
CA CYS A 78 10.16 11.31 -27.96
C CYS A 78 11.46 11.08 -27.19
N SER A 79 12.08 9.90 -27.30
CA SER A 79 13.31 9.51 -26.60
C SER A 79 13.29 9.52 -25.07
N GLN A 80 12.15 9.87 -24.45
CA GLN A 80 11.99 9.90 -23.00
C GLN A 80 12.03 8.48 -22.40
N VAL A 81 12.58 8.38 -21.19
CA VAL A 81 12.65 7.13 -20.43
C VAL A 81 11.62 7.15 -19.31
N PHE A 82 10.79 6.11 -19.24
CA PHE A 82 9.72 6.01 -18.24
C PHE A 82 9.60 4.59 -17.70
N SER A 83 9.08 4.44 -16.49
CA SER A 83 8.84 3.13 -15.87
C SER A 83 7.52 2.53 -16.36
N ALA A 84 7.45 1.20 -16.43
CA ALA A 84 6.19 0.49 -16.61
C ALA A 84 5.15 0.94 -15.58
N SER A 85 3.92 1.14 -16.04
CA SER A 85 2.78 1.43 -15.17
C SER A 85 2.36 0.17 -14.44
N LEU A 86 1.95 0.28 -13.17
CA LEU A 86 1.48 -0.85 -12.36
C LEU A 86 0.10 -0.49 -11.83
N GLU A 87 -0.89 -1.35 -12.07
CA GLU A 87 -2.28 -1.11 -11.67
C GLU A 87 -2.43 -1.14 -10.15
N SER A 88 -1.86 -2.15 -9.50
CA SER A 88 -2.02 -2.32 -8.04
C SER A 88 -1.07 -1.47 -7.19
N ILE A 89 -0.13 -0.74 -7.81
CA ILE A 89 0.94 -0.04 -7.08
C ILE A 89 1.19 1.34 -7.71
N PRO A 90 0.88 2.43 -7.00
CA PRO A 90 1.08 3.76 -7.54
C PRO A 90 2.57 4.08 -7.76
N PRO A 91 2.87 5.06 -8.63
CA PRO A 91 4.22 5.54 -8.83
C PRO A 91 4.88 5.96 -7.50
N ASN A 92 6.16 5.60 -7.34
CA ASN A 92 6.99 5.95 -6.17
C ASN A 92 6.50 5.42 -4.80
N GLN A 93 5.50 4.53 -4.79
CA GLN A 93 5.00 3.89 -3.57
C GLN A 93 5.72 2.59 -3.23
N HIS A 94 5.73 2.27 -1.93
CA HIS A 94 6.31 1.03 -1.39
C HIS A 94 5.25 0.07 -0.87
N TYR A 95 3.99 0.31 -1.20
CA TYR A 95 2.81 -0.43 -0.74
C TYR A 95 1.88 -0.68 -1.92
N THR A 96 1.18 -1.82 -1.92
CA THR A 96 0.06 -2.07 -2.82
C THR A 96 -1.13 -1.18 -2.44
N ASN A 97 -2.04 -0.92 -3.39
CA ASN A 97 -3.28 -0.18 -3.14
C ASN A 97 -4.09 -0.83 -2.02
N ARG A 98 -4.31 -2.15 -2.12
CA ARG A 98 -5.03 -2.94 -1.12
C ARG A 98 -4.40 -2.89 0.28
N PHE A 99 -3.07 -2.83 0.38
CA PHE A 99 -2.41 -2.67 1.68
C PHE A 99 -2.61 -1.26 2.24
N CYS A 100 -2.60 -0.23 1.39
CA CYS A 100 -2.93 1.13 1.83
C CYS A 100 -4.38 1.25 2.31
N GLU A 101 -5.33 0.59 1.63
CA GLU A 101 -6.75 0.51 2.04
C GLU A 101 -6.90 -0.14 3.40
N TYR A 102 -6.27 -1.30 3.59
CA TYR A 102 -6.26 -1.97 4.88
C TYR A 102 -5.72 -1.10 6.02
N LEU A 103 -4.61 -0.38 5.80
CA LEU A 103 -4.05 0.50 6.82
C LEU A 103 -4.96 1.71 7.10
N TYR A 104 -5.65 2.20 6.09
CA TYR A 104 -6.59 3.31 6.22
C TYR A 104 -7.77 2.91 7.11
N GLU A 105 -8.36 1.74 6.88
CA GLU A 105 -9.46 1.20 7.70
C GLU A 105 -9.05 1.05 9.17
N LEU A 106 -7.83 0.60 9.43
CA LEU A 106 -7.31 0.50 10.81
C LEU A 106 -7.19 1.87 11.51
N CYS A 107 -7.03 2.96 10.75
CA CYS A 107 -6.95 4.31 11.32
C CYS A 107 -8.33 4.88 11.68
N GLU A 108 -9.46 4.26 11.30
CA GLU A 108 -10.79 4.79 11.63
C GLU A 108 -11.09 4.74 13.13
N GLY A 109 -10.45 3.82 13.86
CA GLY A 109 -10.56 3.65 15.31
C GLY A 109 -9.24 3.73 16.07
N SER A 110 -8.16 4.22 15.45
CA SER A 110 -6.81 4.26 16.04
C SER A 110 -6.00 5.41 15.44
N THR A 111 -4.84 5.71 16.01
CA THR A 111 -3.92 6.70 15.45
C THR A 111 -3.01 6.08 14.38
N ILE A 112 -2.57 6.89 13.42
CA ILE A 112 -1.59 6.45 12.39
C ILE A 112 -0.30 5.93 13.08
N GLN A 113 0.08 6.52 14.21
CA GLN A 113 1.23 6.10 15.01
C GLN A 113 1.05 4.68 15.58
N GLU A 114 -0.12 4.39 16.14
CA GLU A 114 -0.44 3.05 16.66
C GLU A 114 -0.46 2.00 15.56
N VAL A 115 -1.10 2.30 14.42
CA VAL A 115 -1.12 1.43 13.24
C VAL A 115 0.31 1.19 12.72
N SER A 116 1.13 2.24 12.64
CA SER A 116 2.54 2.16 12.24
C SER A 116 3.33 1.22 13.15
N ARG A 117 3.14 1.34 14.47
CA ARG A 117 3.79 0.46 15.47
C ARG A 117 3.33 -0.99 15.34
N LYS A 118 2.01 -1.22 15.28
CA LYS A 118 1.42 -2.58 15.22
C LYS A 118 1.81 -3.32 13.95
N HIS A 119 1.87 -2.61 12.82
CA HIS A 119 2.22 -3.20 11.53
C HIS A 119 3.71 -3.07 11.18
N ARG A 120 4.55 -2.55 12.08
CA ARG A 120 6.00 -2.34 11.85
C ARG A 120 6.25 -1.58 10.54
N ILE A 121 5.56 -0.46 10.39
CA ILE A 121 5.69 0.45 9.26
C ILE A 121 6.35 1.72 9.76
N PRO A 122 7.38 2.26 9.07
CA PRO A 122 7.98 3.53 9.45
C PRO A 122 6.96 4.66 9.41
N TYR A 123 6.74 5.36 10.53
CA TYR A 123 5.91 6.56 10.56
C TYR A 123 6.59 7.67 9.77
N THR A 124 6.23 7.81 8.49
CA THR A 124 6.86 8.74 7.55
C THR A 124 5.81 9.52 6.79
N THR A 125 6.20 10.66 6.23
CA THR A 125 5.33 11.48 5.36
C THR A 125 4.76 10.65 4.20
N ARG A 126 5.53 9.70 3.66
CA ARG A 126 5.07 8.81 2.59
C ARG A 126 3.91 7.93 3.03
N VAL A 127 3.99 7.33 4.23
CA VAL A 127 2.89 6.55 4.80
C VAL A 127 1.67 7.44 5.02
N ARG A 128 1.87 8.64 5.58
CA ARG A 128 0.79 9.62 5.76
C ARG A 128 0.11 10.02 4.44
N GLN A 129 0.88 10.20 3.38
CA GLN A 129 0.37 10.51 2.03
C GLN A 129 -0.37 9.33 1.42
N SER A 130 0.14 8.10 1.56
CA SER A 130 -0.51 6.90 1.04
C SER A 130 -1.88 6.67 1.70
N LEU A 131 -1.99 6.94 3.00
CA LEU A 131 -3.26 6.90 3.73
C LEU A 131 -4.16 8.10 3.39
N GLY A 132 -3.57 9.30 3.24
CA GLY A 132 -4.30 10.54 2.97
C GLY A 132 -4.89 10.65 1.56
N LYS A 133 -4.29 10.00 0.55
CA LYS A 133 -4.85 9.98 -0.82
C LYS A 133 -6.17 9.22 -0.93
N GLN A 134 -6.38 8.21 -0.08
CA GLN A 134 -7.59 7.40 -0.11
C GLN A 134 -8.81 8.09 0.54
N ASN A 135 -8.57 9.00 1.48
CA ASN A 135 -9.59 9.92 2.03
C ASN A 135 -10.29 10.75 0.94
N ALA A 136 -9.58 11.16 -0.11
CA ALA A 136 -10.13 12.03 -1.15
C ALA A 136 -11.08 11.31 -2.12
N SER A 137 -11.04 9.98 -2.16
CA SER A 137 -11.75 9.14 -3.13
C SER A 137 -12.99 8.43 -2.57
N ARG A 138 -13.29 8.53 -1.26
CA ARG A 138 -14.56 8.04 -0.67
C ARG A 138 -15.40 9.23 -0.18
N PRO A 139 -16.71 9.30 -0.51
CA PRO A 139 -17.62 10.21 0.18
C PRO A 139 -17.58 9.91 1.68
N LEU A 140 -17.56 10.95 2.52
CA LEU A 140 -17.71 10.86 3.97
C LEU A 140 -18.98 10.03 4.29
N MET A 141 -18.84 8.74 4.57
CA MET A 141 -19.92 8.01 5.24
C MET A 141 -20.00 8.57 6.65
N GLN A 142 -21.15 9.17 6.97
CA GLN A 142 -21.43 9.81 8.24
C GLN A 142 -21.11 8.85 9.39
N LYS A 143 -20.16 9.24 10.24
CA LYS A 143 -19.87 8.57 11.51
C LYS A 143 -21.13 8.61 12.37
N GLY A 144 -21.82 7.47 12.49
CA GLY A 144 -22.74 7.23 13.58
C GLY A 144 -21.97 7.32 14.89
N ARG A 145 -22.24 8.37 15.68
CA ARG A 145 -21.79 8.44 17.07
C ARG A 145 -22.68 7.49 17.87
N GLU A 146 -22.17 6.32 18.21
CA GLU A 146 -22.68 5.59 19.37
C GLU A 146 -21.68 5.74 20.49
N ALA A 147 -22.06 6.59 21.44
CA ALA A 147 -21.31 6.89 22.64
C ALA A 147 -21.29 5.65 23.55
N PHE A 148 -20.09 5.12 23.80
CA PHE A 148 -19.86 4.23 24.93
C PHE A 148 -20.05 5.04 26.22
N GLY A 149 -21.19 4.83 26.88
CA GLY A 149 -21.44 5.28 28.24
C GLY A 149 -20.58 4.48 29.21
N HIS A 150 -19.44 5.06 29.61
CA HIS A 150 -18.76 4.68 30.85
C HIS A 150 -19.02 5.78 31.88
N THR A 151 -20.06 5.58 32.69
CA THR A 151 -20.21 6.31 33.94
C THR A 151 -19.22 5.75 34.94
N SER A 152 -18.21 6.54 35.30
CA SER A 152 -17.35 6.26 36.44
C SER A 152 -16.95 7.57 37.11
N GLY A 153 -17.58 7.82 38.26
CA GLY A 153 -16.97 8.51 39.40
C GLY A 153 -16.72 10.01 39.28
N VAL A 154 -17.72 10.81 39.67
CA VAL A 154 -17.51 12.19 40.11
C VAL A 154 -16.97 12.15 41.55
N TYR A 155 -15.76 12.65 41.77
CA TYR A 155 -15.27 13.10 43.07
C TYR A 155 -14.75 14.54 42.92
N LEU A 156 -14.92 15.32 44.00
CA LEU A 156 -14.74 16.77 44.17
C LEU A 156 -16.03 17.55 43.87
N GLY A 157 -16.77 18.10 44.83
CA GLY A 157 -16.43 18.51 46.20
C GLY A 157 -16.97 19.93 46.38
N ALA A 158 -18.22 20.06 46.83
CA ALA A 158 -18.82 21.34 47.17
C ALA A 158 -19.05 21.41 48.68
N ARG A 159 -18.50 22.46 49.28
CA ARG A 159 -18.47 22.78 50.71
C ARG A 159 -19.87 23.11 51.26
N MET A 160 -20.06 22.73 52.51
CA MET A 160 -21.17 23.05 53.41
C MET A 160 -21.05 24.48 53.99
N ASP A 161 -22.23 25.08 54.20
CA ASP A 161 -22.64 26.11 55.17
C ASP A 161 -21.98 27.51 55.05
N ALA A 162 -22.66 28.65 55.25
CA ALA A 162 -23.83 28.97 56.08
C ALA A 162 -24.68 30.12 55.47
#